data_AF-W5IHL1-F1
#
_entry.id   AF-W5IHL1-F1
#
_cell.length_a   1.000
_cell.length_b   1.000
_cell.length_c   1.000
_cell.angle_alpha   90.00
_cell.angle_beta   90.00
_cell.angle_gamma   90.00
#
_symmetry.space_group_name_H-M   'P 1'
#
loop_
_entity.id
_entity.type
_entity.pdbx_description
1 polymer ?
#
loop_
_entity_poly.entity_id
_entity_poly.type
_entity_poly.pdbx_seq_one_letter_code
_entity_poly.pdbx_strand_id
1 'polypeptide(L)'
;MTYSKLDVERSERDHPRMWLRIISERLSTIRYIFVVTIEDELPTVDQRAALEYADAVLLGWPQADSREVRNIPDQDLEAMAEDIESIESRVDSFRQSEKNSDSDAMADTLMRISELVANIRKAYQPDFLLPTYAEIRSFVEKEWNKDMDKLESDAQEYLNSQDTKPLADTDDHQEGKSHE
;
A
#
# COMPACT_ATOMS: atom_id res chain seq x y z
N MET A 1 6.63 -13.23 16.83
CA MET A 1 7.85 -13.75 17.48
C MET A 1 8.53 -12.49 17.96
N THR A 2 8.43 -12.18 19.25
CA THR A 2 8.90 -10.89 19.74
C THR A 2 10.41 -10.95 19.92
N TYR A 3 11.14 -10.13 19.16
CA TYR A 3 12.57 -9.96 19.36
C TYR A 3 12.78 -8.95 20.48
N SER A 4 13.50 -9.34 21.53
CA SER A 4 13.89 -8.37 22.56
C SER A 4 14.94 -7.42 22.00
N LYS A 5 14.97 -6.16 22.47
CA LYS A 5 15.97 -5.17 22.02
C LYS A 5 17.41 -5.69 22.13
N LEU A 6 17.74 -6.35 23.24
CA LEU A 6 19.06 -6.94 23.47
C LEU A 6 19.40 -8.03 22.45
N ASP A 7 18.41 -8.84 22.04
CA ASP A 7 18.63 -9.86 21.01
C ASP A 7 18.85 -9.23 19.63
N VAL A 8 18.12 -8.16 19.32
CA VAL A 8 18.26 -7.41 18.06
C VAL A 8 19.64 -6.77 17.95
N GLU A 9 20.08 -6.08 19.00
CA GLU A 9 21.41 -5.46 19.05
C GLU A 9 22.52 -6.51 18.93
N ARG A 10 22.40 -7.60 19.68
CA ARG A 10 23.37 -8.69 19.63
C ARG A 10 23.44 -9.33 18.25
N SER A 11 22.29 -9.64 17.64
CA SER A 11 22.27 -10.29 16.33
C SER A 11 22.81 -9.37 15.23
N GLU A 12 22.61 -8.05 15.34
CA GLU A 12 23.21 -7.09 14.40
C GLU A 12 24.74 -7.02 14.55
N ARG A 13 25.27 -7.11 15.78
CA ARG A 13 26.72 -7.16 16.01
C ARG A 13 27.34 -8.45 15.49
N ASP A 14 26.69 -9.59 15.75
CA ASP A 14 27.17 -10.91 15.33
C ASP A 14 27.01 -11.13 13.82
N HIS A 15 25.96 -10.53 13.23
CA HIS A 15 25.61 -10.65 11.82
C HIS A 15 25.17 -9.30 11.23
N PRO A 16 26.13 -8.43 10.86
CA PRO A 16 25.82 -7.11 10.34
C PRO A 16 24.88 -7.14 9.13
N ARG A 17 23.94 -6.21 9.09
CA ARG A 17 22.94 -6.03 8.02
C ARG A 17 21.95 -7.18 7.88
N MET A 18 21.90 -8.09 8.85
CA MET A 18 20.87 -9.13 8.89
C MET A 18 19.47 -8.51 8.91
N TRP A 19 19.28 -7.47 9.73
CA TRP A 19 17.98 -6.86 9.90
C TRP A 19 17.48 -6.15 8.65
N LEU A 20 18.36 -5.59 7.83
CA LEU A 20 18.02 -5.02 6.53
C LEU A 20 17.24 -6.00 5.64
N ARG A 21 17.57 -7.29 5.68
CA ARG A 21 16.81 -8.32 4.95
C ARG A 21 15.51 -8.69 5.66
N ILE A 22 15.55 -8.89 6.98
CA ILE A 22 14.39 -9.36 7.74
C ILE A 22 13.24 -8.35 7.67
N ILE A 23 13.54 -7.05 7.84
CA ILE A 23 12.51 -6.02 7.88
C ILE A 23 11.86 -5.76 6.52
N SER A 24 12.59 -5.94 5.41
CA SER A 24 11.97 -5.87 4.07
C SER A 24 11.11 -7.08 3.77
N GLU A 25 11.52 -8.28 4.19
CA GLU A 25 10.69 -9.50 4.10
C GLU A 25 9.40 -9.34 4.92
N ARG A 26 9.50 -8.76 6.12
CA ARG A 26 8.34 -8.44 6.97
C ARG A 26 7.39 -7.48 6.28
N LEU A 27 7.87 -6.33 5.81
CA LEU A 27 7.02 -5.35 5.11
C LEU A 27 6.39 -5.94 3.84
N SER A 28 7.18 -6.67 3.04
CA SER A 28 6.69 -7.30 1.80
C SER A 28 5.54 -8.28 2.08
N THR A 29 5.64 -9.06 3.17
CA THR A 29 4.59 -10.01 3.57
C THR A 29 3.31 -9.29 3.99
N ILE A 30 3.42 -8.28 4.85
CA ILE A 30 2.26 -7.54 5.38
C ILE A 30 1.58 -6.76 4.25
N ARG A 31 2.37 -6.14 3.39
CA ARG A 31 1.89 -5.49 2.17
C ARG A 31 1.09 -6.45 1.30
N TYR A 32 1.63 -7.64 1.03
CA TYR A 32 0.95 -8.65 0.21
C TYR A 32 -0.41 -9.05 0.80
N ILE A 33 -0.46 -9.31 2.11
CA ILE A 33 -1.72 -9.63 2.80
C ILE A 33 -2.72 -8.48 2.66
N PHE A 34 -2.25 -7.23 2.83
CA PHE A 34 -3.11 -6.06 2.69
C PHE A 34 -3.68 -5.90 1.28
N VAL A 35 -2.86 -6.11 0.23
CA VAL A 35 -3.32 -6.08 -1.17
C VAL A 35 -4.48 -7.05 -1.39
N VAL A 36 -4.32 -8.30 -0.94
CA VAL A 36 -5.37 -9.32 -1.07
C VAL A 36 -6.63 -8.95 -0.28
N THR A 37 -6.47 -8.27 0.85
CA THR A 37 -7.60 -7.87 1.70
C THR A 37 -8.48 -6.81 1.04
N ILE A 38 -7.89 -5.88 0.28
CA ILE A 38 -8.61 -4.77 -0.37
C ILE A 38 -8.94 -5.04 -1.85
N GLU A 39 -8.63 -6.23 -2.38
CA GLU A 39 -8.76 -6.54 -3.82
C GLU A 39 -10.21 -6.56 -4.32
N ASP A 40 -11.14 -7.01 -3.47
CA ASP A 40 -12.56 -7.17 -3.83
C ASP A 40 -13.36 -5.87 -3.72
N GLU A 41 -12.79 -4.82 -3.12
CA GLU A 41 -13.43 -3.52 -2.88
C GLU A 41 -12.73 -2.41 -3.65
N LEU A 42 -13.43 -1.31 -3.91
CA LEU A 42 -12.79 -0.09 -4.40
C LEU A 42 -12.05 0.55 -3.21
N PRO A 43 -10.70 0.57 -3.18
CA PRO A 43 -9.97 1.01 -2.00
C PRO A 43 -10.15 2.50 -1.76
N THR A 44 -10.14 2.90 -0.48
CA THR A 44 -10.13 4.32 -0.11
C THR A 44 -8.78 4.98 -0.46
N VAL A 45 -8.74 6.32 -0.48
CA VAL A 45 -7.49 7.08 -0.67
C VAL A 45 -6.44 6.69 0.38
N ASP A 46 -6.85 6.50 1.64
CA ASP A 46 -5.92 6.15 2.72
C ASP A 46 -5.40 4.71 2.57
N GLN A 47 -6.26 3.76 2.17
CA GLN A 47 -5.85 2.39 1.88
C GLN A 47 -4.85 2.35 0.71
N ARG A 48 -5.15 3.06 -0.38
CA ARG A 48 -4.26 3.17 -1.53
C ARG A 48 -2.95 3.86 -1.16
N ALA A 49 -2.98 4.95 -0.39
CA ALA A 49 -1.79 5.66 0.05
C ALA A 49 -0.88 4.80 0.94
N ALA A 50 -1.45 4.02 1.86
CA ALA A 50 -0.67 3.10 2.70
C ALA A 50 0.05 2.03 1.86
N LEU A 51 -0.63 1.48 0.84
CA LEU A 51 -0.04 0.50 -0.07
C LEU A 51 1.07 1.11 -0.94
N GLU A 52 0.81 2.26 -1.57
CA GLU A 52 1.78 2.96 -2.41
C GLU A 52 3.01 3.42 -1.60
N TYR A 53 2.81 3.77 -0.32
CA TYR A 53 3.91 4.12 0.55
C TYR A 53 4.78 2.91 0.91
N ALA A 54 4.17 1.76 1.23
CA ALA A 54 4.88 0.51 1.43
C ALA A 54 5.69 0.11 0.18
N ASP A 55 5.11 0.29 -1.01
CA ASP A 55 5.78 0.09 -2.29
C ASP A 55 6.97 1.03 -2.48
N ALA A 56 6.80 2.32 -2.23
CA ALA A 56 7.87 3.30 -2.34
C ALA A 56 9.04 3.00 -1.38
N VAL A 57 8.74 2.51 -0.16
CA VAL A 57 9.76 2.10 0.82
C VAL A 57 10.51 0.85 0.37
N LEU A 58 9.84 -0.10 -0.28
CA LEU A 58 10.45 -1.33 -0.81
C LEU A 58 11.14 -1.12 -2.16
N LEU A 59 10.81 -0.06 -2.89
CA LEU A 59 11.35 0.20 -4.21
C LEU A 59 12.86 0.36 -4.17
N GLY A 60 13.56 -0.39 -5.01
CA GLY A 60 15.02 -0.38 -5.08
C GLY A 60 15.70 -0.83 -3.79
N TRP A 61 15.06 -1.70 -2.98
CA TRP A 61 15.67 -2.23 -1.75
C TRP A 61 17.06 -2.81 -2.03
N PRO A 62 18.09 -2.41 -1.26
CA PRO A 62 19.46 -2.80 -1.56
C PRO A 62 19.74 -4.25 -1.17
N GLN A 63 20.72 -4.86 -1.84
CA GLN A 63 21.35 -6.07 -1.33
C GLN A 63 22.26 -5.74 -0.16
N ALA A 64 22.35 -6.64 0.83
CA ALA A 64 23.12 -6.40 2.05
C ALA A 64 24.63 -6.18 1.78
N ASP A 65 25.18 -6.76 0.72
CA ASP A 65 26.57 -6.61 0.31
C ASP A 65 26.84 -5.39 -0.59
N SER A 66 25.81 -4.60 -0.92
CA SER A 66 25.95 -3.37 -1.71
C SER A 66 26.86 -2.36 -1.01
N ARG A 67 27.63 -1.61 -1.81
CA ARG A 67 28.52 -0.53 -1.33
C ARG A 67 27.76 0.66 -0.76
N GLU A 68 26.49 0.80 -1.13
CA GLU A 68 25.60 1.87 -0.65
C GLU A 68 25.03 1.57 0.75
N VAL A 69 25.26 0.35 1.26
CA VAL A 69 24.78 -0.10 2.56
C VAL A 69 25.95 -0.05 3.56
N ARG A 70 25.81 0.77 4.59
CA ARG A 70 26.74 0.82 5.73
C ARG A 70 26.31 -0.14 6.83
N ASN A 71 27.24 -0.54 7.70
CA ASN A 71 26.85 -1.14 8.98
C ASN A 71 26.23 -0.07 9.88
N ILE A 72 25.32 -0.48 10.77
CA ILE A 72 24.73 0.43 11.75
C ILE A 72 25.77 0.80 12.81
N PRO A 73 26.02 2.10 13.06
CA PRO A 73 26.88 2.53 14.16
C PRO A 73 26.28 2.16 15.52
N ASP A 74 27.12 1.88 16.52
CA ASP A 74 26.68 1.50 17.87
C ASP A 74 25.68 2.47 18.50
N GLN A 75 25.83 3.77 18.25
CA GLN A 75 24.94 4.82 18.76
C GLN A 75 23.53 4.80 18.16
N ASP A 76 23.36 4.15 16.99
CA ASP A 76 22.09 4.05 16.27
C ASP A 76 21.41 2.68 16.52
N LEU A 77 22.10 1.73 17.18
CA LEU A 77 21.62 0.36 17.39
C LEU A 77 20.39 0.31 18.29
N GLU A 78 20.38 1.08 19.38
CA GLU A 78 19.25 1.12 20.31
C GLU A 78 17.98 1.55 19.56
N ALA A 79 18.05 2.66 18.82
CA ALA A 79 16.92 3.19 18.03
C ALA A 79 16.41 2.18 16.99
N MET A 80 17.33 1.52 16.26
CA MET A 80 16.95 0.45 15.32
C MET A 80 16.25 -0.71 16.04
N ALA A 81 16.71 -1.08 17.24
CA ALA A 81 16.10 -2.14 18.02
C ALA A 81 14.70 -1.77 18.53
N GLU A 82 14.47 -0.50 18.90
CA GLU A 82 13.13 -0.01 19.25
C GLU A 82 12.18 -0.04 18.05
N ASP A 83 12.66 0.33 16.86
CA ASP A 83 11.87 0.27 15.63
C ASP A 83 11.48 -1.17 15.30
N ILE A 84 12.42 -2.13 15.43
CA ILE A 84 12.16 -3.57 15.17
C ILE A 84 11.15 -4.16 16.16
N GLU A 85 11.30 -3.85 17.45
CA GLU A 85 10.32 -4.28 18.46
C GLU A 85 8.93 -3.70 18.16
N SER A 86 8.89 -2.42 17.75
CA SER A 86 7.65 -1.74 17.37
C SER A 86 7.01 -2.35 16.12
N ILE A 87 7.81 -2.77 15.13
CA ILE A 87 7.32 -3.48 13.94
C ILE A 87 6.62 -4.78 14.35
N GLU A 88 7.23 -5.61 15.19
CA GLU A 88 6.63 -6.89 15.58
C GLU A 88 5.34 -6.69 16.41
N SER A 89 5.29 -5.71 17.30
CA SER A 89 4.06 -5.33 18.01
C SER A 89 2.95 -4.90 17.04
N ARG A 90 3.31 -4.14 16.00
CA ARG A 90 2.35 -3.72 14.96
C ARG A 90 1.93 -4.85 14.05
N VAL A 91 2.79 -5.83 13.78
CA VAL A 91 2.41 -7.05 13.05
C VAL A 91 1.30 -7.79 13.79
N ASP A 92 1.38 -7.87 15.12
CA ASP A 92 0.34 -8.51 15.92
C ASP A 92 -0.97 -7.71 15.94
N SER A 93 -0.91 -6.37 15.92
CA SER A 93 -2.09 -5.53 15.71
C SER A 93 -2.69 -5.68 14.30
N PHE A 94 -1.85 -5.72 13.26
CA PHE A 94 -2.27 -5.91 11.87
C PHE A 94 -3.05 -7.22 11.71
N ARG A 95 -2.54 -8.31 12.29
CA ARG A 95 -3.22 -9.62 12.31
C ARG A 95 -4.56 -9.60 13.04
N GLN A 96 -4.71 -8.75 14.06
CA GLN A 96 -5.98 -8.60 14.76
C GLN A 96 -6.98 -7.84 13.89
N SER A 97 -6.55 -6.76 13.23
CA SER A 97 -7.39 -6.03 12.28
C SER A 97 -7.81 -6.91 11.09
N GLU A 98 -6.91 -7.73 10.56
CA GLU A 98 -7.20 -8.73 9.53
C GLU A 98 -8.32 -9.69 9.98
N LYS A 99 -8.22 -10.25 11.19
CA LYS A 99 -9.26 -11.15 11.74
C LYS A 99 -10.60 -10.46 11.94
N ASN A 100 -10.59 -9.15 12.17
CA ASN A 100 -11.79 -8.35 12.37
C ASN A 100 -12.34 -7.78 11.04
N SER A 101 -11.68 -8.07 9.91
CA SER A 101 -11.99 -7.49 8.60
C SER A 101 -12.00 -5.96 8.60
N ASP A 102 -11.09 -5.35 9.38
CA ASP A 102 -10.95 -3.90 9.52
C ASP A 102 -9.81 -3.39 8.62
N SER A 103 -10.14 -3.18 7.34
CA SER A 103 -9.18 -2.75 6.32
C SER A 103 -8.62 -1.35 6.56
N ASP A 104 -9.38 -0.45 7.19
CA ASP A 104 -8.91 0.89 7.55
C ASP A 104 -7.87 0.84 8.68
N ALA A 105 -8.11 0.02 9.72
CA ALA A 105 -7.10 -0.20 10.76
C ALA A 105 -5.86 -0.94 10.23
N MET A 106 -6.02 -1.84 9.25
CA MET A 106 -4.90 -2.45 8.54
C MET A 106 -4.09 -1.42 7.76
N ALA A 107 -4.74 -0.46 7.09
CA ALA A 107 -4.07 0.61 6.36
C ALA A 107 -3.22 1.50 7.29
N ASP A 108 -3.78 1.96 8.41
CA ASP A 108 -3.04 2.74 9.41
C ASP A 108 -1.85 1.95 9.97
N THR A 109 -2.04 0.65 10.22
CA THR A 109 -0.97 -0.21 10.72
C THR A 109 0.12 -0.45 9.67
N LEU A 110 -0.23 -0.68 8.41
CA LEU A 110 0.72 -0.83 7.30
C LEU A 110 1.53 0.45 7.08
N MET A 111 0.88 1.61 7.13
CA MET A 111 1.54 2.92 7.03
C MET A 111 2.60 3.06 8.13
N ARG A 112 2.24 2.80 9.40
CA ARG A 112 3.19 2.89 10.53
C ARG A 112 4.34 1.88 10.44
N ILE A 113 4.08 0.66 9.97
CA ILE A 113 5.14 -0.32 9.75
C ILE A 113 6.08 0.18 8.64
N SER A 114 5.53 0.72 7.56
CA SER A 114 6.32 1.30 6.46
C SER A 114 7.21 2.45 6.93
N GLU A 115 6.73 3.32 7.83
CA GLU A 115 7.53 4.40 8.42
C GLU A 115 8.72 3.86 9.24
N LEU A 116 8.48 2.86 10.10
CA LEU A 116 9.55 2.22 10.88
C LEU A 116 10.58 1.54 9.97
N VAL A 117 10.11 0.85 8.92
CA VAL A 117 10.97 0.20 7.93
C VAL A 117 11.78 1.24 7.14
N ALA A 118 11.19 2.40 6.82
CA ALA A 118 11.90 3.51 6.19
C ALA A 118 12.99 4.09 7.10
N ASN A 119 12.73 4.23 8.40
CA ASN A 119 13.73 4.67 9.39
C ASN A 119 14.90 3.69 9.46
N ILE A 120 14.62 2.40 9.55
CA ILE A 120 15.66 1.36 9.54
C ILE A 120 16.45 1.40 8.23
N ARG A 121 15.78 1.49 7.07
CA ARG A 121 16.44 1.62 5.77
C ARG A 121 17.38 2.83 5.74
N LYS A 122 16.93 3.98 6.25
CA LYS A 122 17.73 5.21 6.34
C LYS A 122 18.96 5.04 7.22
N ALA A 123 18.88 4.23 8.28
CA ALA A 123 20.03 3.91 9.10
C ALA A 123 21.12 3.15 8.31
N TYR A 124 20.72 2.25 7.40
CA TYR A 124 21.59 1.50 6.50
C TYR A 124 22.02 2.25 5.23
N GLN A 125 21.17 3.13 4.69
CA GLN A 125 21.39 3.90 3.47
C GLN A 125 21.01 5.39 3.69
N PRO A 126 21.83 6.17 4.41
CA PRO A 126 21.48 7.54 4.78
C PRO A 126 21.31 8.49 3.58
N ASP A 127 22.00 8.20 2.48
CA ASP A 127 21.96 9.01 1.25
C ASP A 127 20.79 8.64 0.31
N PHE A 128 20.09 7.53 0.59
CA PHE A 128 18.94 7.12 -0.21
C PHE A 128 17.70 7.94 0.20
N LEU A 129 17.16 8.72 -0.74
CA LEU A 129 15.99 9.54 -0.48
C LEU A 129 14.73 8.68 -0.55
N LEU A 130 14.00 8.64 0.56
CA LEU A 130 12.67 8.05 0.64
C LEU A 130 11.63 9.17 0.68
N PRO A 131 10.50 9.02 -0.05
CA PRO A 131 9.38 9.93 0.14
C PRO A 131 8.80 9.74 1.55
N THR A 132 8.10 10.76 2.02
CA THR A 132 7.28 10.70 3.23
C THR A 132 5.89 10.16 2.90
N TYR A 133 5.18 9.64 3.91
CA TYR A 133 3.79 9.23 3.74
C TYR A 133 2.91 10.40 3.26
N ALA A 134 3.13 11.61 3.78
CA ALA A 134 2.37 12.79 3.40
C ALA A 134 2.52 13.15 1.91
N GLU A 135 3.73 13.01 1.35
CA GLU A 135 4.00 13.21 -0.08
C GLU A 135 3.26 12.17 -0.93
N ILE A 136 3.35 10.88 -0.55
CA ILE A 136 2.64 9.80 -1.25
C ILE A 136 1.13 9.99 -1.17
N ARG A 137 0.58 10.26 0.02
CA ARG A 137 -0.86 10.47 0.22
C ARG A 137 -1.39 11.62 -0.62
N SER A 138 -0.68 12.74 -0.64
CA SER A 138 -1.06 13.91 -1.46
C SER A 138 -1.05 13.58 -2.96
N PHE A 139 -0.09 12.78 -3.40
CA PHE A 139 -0.03 12.31 -4.79
C PHE A 139 -1.19 11.37 -5.12
N VAL A 140 -1.48 10.41 -4.25
CA VAL A 140 -2.59 9.45 -4.42
C VAL A 140 -3.94 10.15 -4.43
N GLU A 141 -4.17 11.08 -3.50
CA GLU A 141 -5.41 11.86 -3.42
C GLU A 141 -5.63 12.68 -4.70
N LYS A 142 -4.56 13.27 -5.25
CA LYS A 142 -4.64 14.02 -6.51
C LYS A 142 -5.00 13.11 -7.69
N GLU A 143 -4.36 11.95 -7.83
CA GLU A 143 -4.69 11.02 -8.92
C GLU A 143 -6.10 10.44 -8.74
N TRP A 144 -6.52 10.16 -7.51
CA TRP A 144 -7.88 9.72 -7.22
C TRP A 144 -8.94 10.72 -7.67
N ASN A 145 -8.77 12.00 -7.29
CA ASN A 145 -9.72 13.05 -7.67
C ASN A 145 -9.81 13.18 -9.20
N LYS A 146 -8.67 13.12 -9.88
CA LYS A 146 -8.62 13.17 -11.35
C LYS A 146 -9.30 11.95 -11.99
N ASP A 147 -9.13 10.76 -11.44
CA ASP A 147 -9.79 9.54 -11.91
C ASP A 147 -11.32 9.63 -11.72
N MET A 148 -11.78 10.16 -10.59
CA MET A 148 -13.20 10.38 -10.30
C MET A 148 -13.83 11.43 -11.21
N ASP A 149 -13.19 12.57 -11.41
CA ASP A 149 -13.65 13.62 -12.34
C ASP A 149 -13.85 13.06 -13.76
N LYS A 150 -12.93 12.18 -14.20
CA LYS A 150 -13.00 11.53 -15.50
C LYS A 150 -14.17 10.54 -15.58
N LEU A 151 -14.36 9.71 -14.56
CA LEU A 151 -15.48 8.76 -14.51
C LEU A 151 -16.83 9.47 -14.54
N GLU A 152 -16.97 10.60 -13.85
CA GLU A 152 -18.19 11.42 -13.89
C GLU A 152 -18.44 11.99 -15.29
N SER A 153 -17.40 12.50 -15.95
CA SER A 153 -17.48 12.97 -17.33
C SER A 153 -17.91 11.86 -18.31
N ASP A 154 -17.25 10.69 -18.23
CA ASP A 154 -17.52 9.54 -19.10
C ASP A 154 -18.95 9.00 -18.86
N ALA A 155 -19.42 8.96 -17.62
CA ALA A 155 -20.79 8.57 -17.27
C ALA A 155 -21.82 9.56 -17.84
N GLN A 156 -21.55 10.86 -17.76
CA GLN A 156 -22.45 11.89 -18.31
C GLN A 156 -22.52 11.82 -19.84
N GLU A 157 -21.39 11.59 -20.52
CA GLU A 157 -21.35 11.39 -21.97
C GLU A 157 -22.15 10.15 -22.39
N TYR A 158 -22.00 9.04 -21.64
CA TYR A 158 -22.76 7.82 -21.87
C TYR A 158 -24.27 8.05 -21.74
N LEU A 159 -24.73 8.72 -20.68
CA LEU A 159 -26.15 9.05 -20.49
C LEU A 159 -26.69 9.95 -21.61
N ASN A 160 -25.96 11.00 -21.97
CA ASN A 160 -26.34 11.89 -23.07
C ASN A 160 -26.43 11.16 -24.43
N SER A 161 -25.62 10.11 -24.64
CA SER A 161 -25.66 9.27 -25.84
C SER A 161 -26.84 8.28 -25.87
N GLN A 162 -27.43 7.94 -24.72
CA GLN A 162 -28.63 7.09 -24.66
C GLN A 162 -29.90 7.88 -25.00
N ASP A 163 -29.99 9.15 -24.59
CA ASP A 163 -31.12 10.04 -24.91
C ASP A 163 -31.22 10.40 -26.42
N THR A 164 -30.21 10.06 -27.22
CA THR A 164 -30.18 10.30 -28.67
C THR A 164 -30.48 9.07 -29.52
N LYS A 165 -30.80 7.91 -28.93
CA LYS A 165 -31.35 6.77 -29.69
C LYS A 165 -32.86 6.95 -29.85
N PRO A 166 -33.38 7.28 -31.06
CA PRO A 166 -34.82 7.22 -31.28
C PRO A 166 -35.27 5.78 -31.10
N LEU A 167 -36.35 5.56 -30.34
CA LEU A 167 -37.13 4.32 -30.47
C LEU A 167 -37.56 4.27 -31.94
N ALA A 168 -36.94 3.37 -32.71
CA ALA A 168 -37.45 3.06 -34.03
C ALA A 168 -38.84 2.45 -33.84
N ASP A 169 -39.87 3.17 -34.27
CA ASP A 169 -41.24 2.69 -34.40
C ASP A 169 -41.22 1.30 -35.06
N THR A 170 -41.55 0.28 -34.29
CA THR A 170 -42.10 -0.97 -34.84
C THR A 170 -43.60 -0.89 -34.72
N ASP A 171 -44.21 -0.11 -35.61
CA ASP A 171 -45.66 -0.14 -35.86
C ASP A 171 -45.87 -0.55 -37.31
N ASP A 172 -45.69 -1.85 -37.59
CA ASP A 172 -46.08 -2.45 -38.87
C ASP A 172 -47.48 -3.04 -38.70
N HIS A 173 -48.48 -2.16 -38.78
CA HIS A 173 -49.88 -2.52 -38.98
C HIS A 173 -50.04 -3.15 -40.38
N GLN A 174 -49.95 -4.48 -40.48
CA GLN A 174 -50.50 -5.20 -41.64
C GLN A 174 -52.00 -5.40 -41.46
N GLU A 175 -52.76 -4.53 -42.12
CA GLU A 175 -54.18 -4.67 -42.39
C GLU A 175 -54.50 -6.03 -43.02
N GLY A 176 -55.44 -6.75 -42.40
CA GLY A 176 -56.05 -7.93 -42.98
C GLY A 176 -56.82 -7.58 -44.26
N LYS A 177 -56.34 -8.04 -45.40
CA LYS A 177 -57.14 -8.11 -46.62
C LYS A 177 -58.08 -9.31 -46.56
N SER A 178 -59.35 -9.00 -46.36
CA SER A 178 -60.49 -9.86 -46.67
C SER A 178 -60.62 -10.03 -48.18
N HIS A 179 -60.66 -11.27 -48.68
CA HIS A 179 -61.30 -11.59 -49.96
C HIS A 179 -61.96 -12.97 -49.90
N GLU A 180 -63.19 -12.97 -50.43
CA GLU A 180 -64.11 -14.09 -50.66
C GLU A 180 -63.51 -15.20 -51.54
#